data_AF-A0A7W0ZBH4-F1
#
_entry.id   AF-A0A7W0ZBH4-F1
#
_cell.length_a   1.000
_cell.length_b   1.000
_cell.length_c   1.000
_cell.angle_alpha   90.00
_cell.angle_beta   90.00
_cell.angle_gamma   90.00
#
_symmetry.space_group_name_H-M   'P 1'
#
loop_
_entity.id
_entity.type
_entity.pdbx_description
1 polymer ?
#
loop_
_entity_poly.entity_id
_entity_poly.type
_entity_poly.pdbx_seq_one_letter_code
_entity_poly.pdbx_strand_id
1 'polypeptide(L)' 'MIATPAKRTLTLTDLDAEAGFVLPARETMLVTIVITNLLNNLSIDIDVKNNNVAVQVCAVVTALSSLVSTPLSCEIQQ' A
#
# COMPACT_ATOMS: atom_id res chain seq x y z
N MET A 1 26.35 33.77 7.49
CA MET A 1 25.62 34.38 6.36
C MET A 1 24.68 33.34 5.81
N ILE A 2 23.37 33.51 6.02
CA ILE A 2 22.34 32.58 5.55
C ILE A 2 21.89 33.08 4.17
N ALA A 3 22.13 32.27 3.14
CA ALA A 3 21.74 32.61 1.77
C ALA A 3 20.21 32.50 1.65
N THR A 4 19.55 33.65 1.54
CA THR A 4 18.12 33.73 1.21
C THR A 4 17.91 33.17 -0.20
N PRO A 5 17.02 32.18 -0.41
CA PRO A 5 16.81 31.63 -1.75
C PRO A 5 16.22 32.72 -2.65
N ALA A 6 16.97 33.09 -3.69
CA ALA A 6 16.50 34.04 -4.70
C ALA A 6 15.29 33.44 -5.42
N LYS A 7 14.15 34.12 -5.36
CA LYS A 7 12.91 33.68 -6.01
C LYS A 7 13.10 33.82 -7.52
N ARG A 8 13.35 32.69 -8.20
CA ARG A 8 13.51 32.66 -9.66
C ARG A 8 12.12 32.76 -10.30
N THR A 9 11.90 33.77 -11.14
CA THR A 9 10.67 33.91 -11.93
C THR A 9 10.65 32.83 -13.00
N LEU A 10 9.71 31.90 -12.89
CA LEU A 10 9.50 30.86 -13.90
C LEU A 10 8.67 31.44 -15.05
N THR A 11 9.05 31.11 -16.28
CA THR A 11 8.24 31.45 -17.45
C THR A 11 7.05 30.51 -17.55
N LEU A 12 5.98 30.90 -18.26
CA LEU A 12 4.82 30.03 -18.49
C LEU A 12 5.23 28.67 -19.07
N THR A 13 6.27 28.65 -19.90
CA THR A 13 6.84 27.44 -20.51
C THR A 13 7.52 26.54 -19.48
N ASP A 14 8.17 27.11 -18.46
CA ASP A 14 8.74 26.34 -17.34
C ASP A 14 7.65 25.74 -16.45
N LEU A 15 6.51 26.44 -16.29
CA LEU A 15 5.35 25.94 -15.55
C LEU A 15 4.64 24.80 -16.29
N ASP A 16 4.53 24.90 -17.62
CA ASP A 16 3.97 23.83 -18.46
C ASP A 16 4.86 22.58 -18.49
N ALA A 17 6.19 22.77 -18.45
CA ALA A 17 7.14 21.66 -18.34
C ALA A 17 7.01 20.92 -16.99
N GLU A 18 6.67 21.63 -15.91
CA GLU A 18 6.39 21.03 -14.60
C GLU A 18 5.00 20.38 -14.54
N ALA A 19 4.00 20.96 -15.22
CA ALA A 19 2.65 20.41 -15.33
C ALA A 19 2.61 19.09 -16.12
N GLY A 20 3.62 18.84 -16.95
CA GLY A 20 3.79 17.61 -17.73
C GLY A 20 4.07 16.34 -16.92
N PHE A 21 4.36 16.46 -15.62
CA PHE A 21 4.54 15.31 -14.72
C PHE A 21 3.25 14.91 -14.01
N VAL A 22 2.14 14.82 -14.75
CA VAL A 22 1.01 14.02 -14.27
C VAL A 22 1.51 12.60 -14.13
N LEU A 23 1.82 12.21 -12.89
CA LEU A 23 2.16 10.83 -12.55
C LEU A 23 1.04 9.96 -13.14
N PRO A 24 1.37 8.96 -13.98
CA PRO A 24 0.35 8.07 -14.53
C PRO A 24 -0.45 7.50 -13.37
N ALA A 25 -1.74 7.23 -13.61
CA ALA A 25 -2.60 6.58 -12.63
C ALA A 25 -1.82 5.39 -12.08
N ARG A 26 -1.50 5.42 -10.77
CA ARG A 26 -0.75 4.34 -10.15
C ARG A 26 -1.56 3.08 -10.40
N GLU A 27 -1.06 2.18 -11.24
CA GLU A 27 -1.63 0.85 -11.36
C GLU A 27 -1.55 0.25 -9.97
N THR A 28 -2.69 0.20 -9.30
CA THR A 28 -2.79 -0.31 -7.95
C THR A 28 -2.57 -1.82 -8.12
N MET A 29 -1.35 -2.29 -7.84
CA MET A 29 -0.98 -3.69 -8.00
C MET A 29 -2.06 -4.57 -7.37
N LEU A 30 -2.55 -5.53 -8.15
CA LEU A 30 -3.41 -6.57 -7.61
C LEU A 30 -2.51 -7.44 -6.73
N VAL A 31 -2.95 -7.65 -5.50
CA VAL A 31 -2.24 -8.37 -4.46
C VAL A 31 -3.22 -9.32 -3.82
N THR A 32 -2.81 -10.56 -3.64
CA THR A 32 -3.64 -11.59 -3.02
C THR A 32 -3.23 -11.75 -1.56
N ILE A 33 -4.21 -11.70 -0.66
CA ILE A 33 -4.02 -11.98 0.76
C ILE A 33 -4.40 -13.43 0.99
N VAL A 34 -3.49 -14.22 1.56
CA VAL A 34 -3.74 -15.61 1.94
C VAL A 34 -3.83 -15.69 3.45
N ILE A 35 -5.01 -16.02 3.96
CA ILE A 35 -5.23 -16.23 5.39
C ILE A 35 -5.32 -17.73 5.63
N THR A 36 -4.45 -18.27 6.47
CA THR A 36 -4.40 -19.70 6.78
C THR A 36 -4.70 -19.95 8.25
N ASN A 37 -5.62 -20.87 8.51
CA ASN A 37 -5.83 -21.42 9.85
C ASN A 37 -4.77 -22.48 10.12
N LEU A 38 -3.93 -22.24 11.12
CA LEU A 38 -2.79 -23.11 11.44
C LEU A 38 -3.19 -24.37 12.20
N LEU A 39 -4.45 -24.52 12.64
CA LEU A 39 -4.94 -25.74 13.29
C LEU A 39 -5.35 -26.82 12.30
N ASN A 40 -5.87 -26.42 11.13
CA ASN A 40 -6.48 -27.34 10.16
C ASN A 40 -6.01 -27.11 8.73
N ASN A 41 -5.06 -26.19 8.51
CA ASN A 41 -4.50 -25.84 7.21
C ASN A 41 -5.55 -25.40 6.18
N LEU A 42 -6.71 -24.90 6.62
CA LEU A 42 -7.67 -24.28 5.71
C LEU A 42 -7.23 -22.86 5.41
N SER A 43 -7.23 -22.50 4.12
CA SER A 43 -6.81 -21.18 3.64
C SER A 43 -7.92 -20.49 2.84
N ILE A 44 -7.91 -19.17 2.88
CA ILE A 44 -8.80 -18.30 2.11
C ILE A 44 -7.94 -17.26 1.40
N ASP A 45 -8.18 -17.12 0.10
CA ASP A 45 -7.47 -16.18 -0.76
C ASP A 45 -8.39 -14.98 -1.08
N ILE A 46 -7.87 -13.77 -0.92
CA ILE A 46 -8.63 -12.52 -1.10
C ILE A 46 -7.83 -11.58 -2.00
N ASP A 47 -8.35 -11.30 -3.19
CA ASP A 47 -7.73 -10.35 -4.11
C ASP A 47 -8.07 -8.91 -3.72
N VAL A 48 -7.03 -8.11 -3.50
CA VAL A 48 -7.15 -6.68 -3.22
C VAL A 48 -6.30 -5.89 -4.19
N LYS A 49 -6.82 -4.73 -4.60
CA LYS A 49 -6.10 -3.84 -5.52
C LYS A 49 -5.13 -2.90 -4.81
N ASN A 50 -5.15 -2.82 -3.48
CA ASN A 50 -4.43 -1.80 -2.72
C ASN A 50 -3.59 -2.44 -1.61
N ASN A 51 -2.27 -2.30 -1.71
CA ASN A 51 -1.32 -2.83 -0.72
C ASN A 51 -1.59 -2.32 0.70
N ASN A 52 -2.05 -1.07 0.85
CA ASN A 52 -2.38 -0.53 2.17
C ASN A 52 -3.57 -1.28 2.79
N VAL A 53 -4.55 -1.67 1.98
CA VAL A 53 -5.68 -2.51 2.43
C VAL A 53 -5.17 -3.91 2.79
N ALA A 54 -4.28 -4.50 1.98
CA ALA A 54 -3.68 -5.81 2.27
C ALA A 54 -2.99 -5.85 3.64
N VAL A 55 -2.17 -4.84 3.93
CA VAL A 55 -1.45 -4.73 5.21
C VAL A 55 -2.41 -4.55 6.38
N GLN A 56 -3.45 -3.73 6.23
CA GLN A 56 -4.45 -3.52 7.28
C GLN A 56 -5.22 -4.80 7.61
N VAL A 57 -5.61 -5.56 6.58
CA VAL A 57 -6.29 -6.85 6.77
C VAL A 57 -5.38 -7.81 7.53
N CYS A 58 -4.11 -7.96 7.14
CA CYS A 58 -3.19 -8.84 7.86
C CYS A 58 -2.98 -8.41 9.31
N ALA A 59 -2.85 -7.12 9.59
CA ALA A 59 -2.73 -6.62 10.96
C ALA A 59 -3.94 -7.00 11.83
N VAL A 60 -5.16 -6.90 11.27
CA VAL A 60 -6.39 -7.32 11.95
C VAL A 60 -6.42 -8.84 12.15
N VAL A 61 -6.03 -9.63 11.16
CA VAL A 61 -5.98 -11.10 11.27
C VAL A 61 -5.02 -11.53 12.39
N THR A 62 -3.85 -10.92 12.49
CA THR A 62 -2.91 -11.18 13.59
C THR A 62 -3.50 -10.82 14.94
N ALA A 63 -4.19 -9.68 15.05
CA ALA A 63 -4.87 -9.29 16.28
C ALA A 63 -6.00 -10.28 16.65
N LEU A 64 -6.82 -10.70 15.68
CA LEU A 64 -7.89 -11.66 15.87
C LEU A 64 -7.36 -13.04 16.29
N SER A 65 -6.20 -13.46 15.78
CA SER A 65 -5.57 -14.70 16.20
C SER A 65 -5.34 -14.76 17.71
N SER A 66 -4.93 -13.63 18.31
CA SER A 66 -4.77 -13.52 19.76
C SER A 66 -6.09 -13.50 20.53
N LEU A 67 -7.16 -12.95 19.93
CA LEU A 67 -8.46 -12.76 20.58
C LEU A 67 -9.29 -14.05 20.60
N VAL A 68 -9.29 -14.78 19.48
CA VAL A 68 -10.15 -15.95 19.26
C VAL A 68 -9.44 -17.26 19.66
N SER A 69 -8.19 -17.16 20.13
CA SER A 69 -7.33 -18.32 20.47
C SER A 69 -7.18 -19.33 19.33
N THR A 70 -7.39 -18.89 18.09
CA THR A 70 -7.17 -19.65 16.88
C THR A 70 -5.90 -19.13 16.21
N PRO A 71 -4.85 -19.95 16.06
CA PRO A 71 -3.64 -19.52 15.37
C PRO A 71 -3.95 -19.31 13.89
N LEU A 72 -3.88 -18.06 13.44
CA LEU A 72 -4.09 -17.64 12.06
C LEU A 72 -2.78 -17.04 11.54
N SER A 73 -2.38 -17.38 10.32
CA SER A 73 -1.36 -16.65 9.57
C SER A 73 -1.99 -15.82 8.46
N CYS A 74 -1.31 -14.74 8.08
CA CYS A 74 -1.69 -13.90 6.96
C CYS A 74 -0.45 -13.60 6.12
N GLU A 75 -0.53 -13.89 4.83
CA GLU A 75 0.54 -13.64 3.87
C GLU A 75 0.02 -12.78 2.72
N ILE A 76 0.90 -11.93 2.20
CA ILE A 76 0.61 -11.04 1.09
C ILE A 76 1.42 -11.54 -0.11
N GLN A 77 0.73 -11.99 -1.16
CA GLN A 77 1.30 -12.54 -2.39
C GLN A 77 1.06 -11.58 -3.56
N GLN A 78 2.04 -11.45 -4.44
CA GLN A 78 2.03 -10.56 -5.61
C GLN A 78 2.21 -11.36 -6.90
#